data_AF-A0A0C3GW98-F1
#
_entry.id   AF-A0A0C3GW98-F1
#
_cell.length_a   1.000
_cell.length_b   1.000
_cell.length_c   1.000
_cell.angle_alpha   90.00
_cell.angle_beta   90.00
_cell.angle_gamma   90.00
#
_symmetry.space_group_name_H-M   'P 1'
#
loop_
_entity.id
_entity.type
_entity.pdbx_description
1 polymer ?
#
loop_
_entity_poly.entity_id
_entity_poly.type
_entity_poly.pdbx_seq_one_letter_code
_entity_poly.pdbx_strand_id
1 'polypeptide(L)'
;LHVDGAAIGDTIAQFYFMFLNLESHVQAMVLPQLVQAEESESWDYNTILAQLSRVYDNPNKVQEAEDKLLALRQGTDSIPVYISKFERILYKARGQDWPDINKISIFRNGLSHTVRNRLSQQLNLPQRYPDFVRIVQQLAG
;
A
#
# COMPACT_ATOMS: atom_id res chain seq x y z
N LEU A 1 -3.88 2.61 -19.05
CA LEU A 1 -3.29 1.79 -20.14
C LEU A 1 -3.49 0.28 -19.98
N HIS A 2 -3.68 -0.26 -18.76
CA HIS A 2 -3.92 -1.72 -18.59
C HIS A 2 -5.18 -2.26 -19.28
N VAL A 3 -6.23 -1.44 -19.40
CA VAL A 3 -7.50 -1.81 -20.05
C VAL A 3 -7.59 -1.21 -21.47
N ASP A 4 -7.27 0.07 -21.63
CA ASP A 4 -7.47 0.78 -22.90
C ASP A 4 -6.22 0.85 -23.79
N GLY A 5 -5.09 0.26 -23.41
CA GLY A 5 -3.83 0.40 -24.14
C GLY A 5 -3.94 -0.02 -25.60
N ALA A 6 -4.61 -1.13 -25.87
CA ALA A 6 -4.87 -1.62 -27.23
C ALA A 6 -5.81 -0.71 -28.04
N ALA A 7 -6.71 0.03 -27.37
CA ALA A 7 -7.64 0.96 -28.00
C ALA A 7 -6.99 2.34 -28.27
N ILE A 8 -6.05 2.75 -27.43
CA ILE A 8 -5.30 4.01 -27.57
C ILE A 8 -4.31 3.94 -28.74
N GLY A 9 -3.80 2.75 -29.06
CA GLY A 9 -2.98 2.51 -30.24
C GLY A 9 -1.57 2.04 -29.89
N ASP A 10 -0.61 2.45 -30.71
CA ASP A 10 0.80 2.10 -30.58
C ASP A 10 1.48 2.82 -29.41
N THR A 11 2.76 2.53 -29.19
CA THR A 11 3.55 3.10 -28.08
C THR A 11 3.66 4.62 -28.18
N ILE A 12 3.72 5.18 -29.40
CA ILE A 12 3.71 6.62 -29.65
C ILE A 12 2.39 7.23 -29.15
N ALA A 13 1.26 6.69 -29.60
CA ALA A 13 -0.05 7.17 -29.20
C ALA A 13 -0.26 7.06 -27.68
N GLN A 14 0.21 5.98 -27.07
CA GLN A 14 0.14 5.79 -25.60
C GLN A 14 1.03 6.79 -24.84
N PHE A 15 2.22 7.11 -25.36
CA PHE A 15 3.12 8.11 -24.78
C PHE A 15 2.49 9.51 -24.83
N TYR A 16 2.02 9.95 -26.00
CA TYR A 16 1.37 11.25 -26.16
C TYR A 16 0.05 11.31 -25.39
N PHE A 17 -0.72 10.23 -25.34
CA PHE A 17 -1.91 10.15 -24.49
C PHE A 17 -1.53 10.42 -23.03
N MET A 18 -0.49 9.79 -22.50
CA MET A 18 -0.03 10.05 -21.14
C MET A 18 0.38 11.52 -20.96
N PHE A 19 1.24 12.04 -21.83
CA PHE A 19 1.77 13.41 -21.75
C PHE A 19 0.66 14.48 -21.84
N LEU A 20 -0.26 14.36 -22.80
CA LEU A 20 -1.31 15.35 -23.04
C LEU A 20 -2.39 15.38 -21.97
N ASN A 21 -2.57 14.27 -21.23
CA ASN A 21 -3.51 14.21 -20.10
C ASN A 21 -2.93 14.75 -18.77
N LEU A 22 -1.67 15.18 -18.75
CA LEU A 22 -1.07 15.85 -17.59
C LEU A 22 -1.42 17.34 -17.55
N GLU A 23 -1.52 17.91 -16.35
CA GLU A 23 -1.61 19.37 -16.20
C GLU A 23 -0.35 20.06 -16.72
N SER A 24 -0.49 21.30 -17.21
CA SER A 24 0.60 22.04 -17.89
C SER A 24 1.88 22.15 -17.08
N HIS A 25 1.77 22.35 -15.76
CA HIS A 25 2.93 22.42 -14.87
C HIS A 25 3.63 21.05 -14.71
N VAL A 26 2.87 19.95 -14.77
CA VAL A 26 3.39 18.58 -14.73
C VAL A 26 4.02 18.20 -16.06
N GLN A 27 3.42 18.61 -17.17
CA GLN A 27 4.01 18.45 -18.52
C GLN A 27 5.40 19.08 -18.57
N ALA A 28 5.56 20.31 -18.07
CA ALA A 28 6.85 20.99 -18.02
C ALA A 28 7.94 20.18 -17.28
N MET A 29 7.56 19.45 -16.23
CA MET A 29 8.48 18.60 -15.46
C MET A 29 8.91 17.32 -16.20
N VAL A 30 8.07 16.81 -17.10
CA VAL A 30 8.35 15.59 -17.88
C VAL A 30 8.77 15.87 -19.32
N LEU A 31 8.96 17.14 -19.70
CA LEU A 31 9.50 17.54 -21.00
C LEU A 31 10.81 16.81 -21.36
N PRO A 32 11.76 16.57 -20.45
CA PRO A 32 12.97 15.81 -20.78
C PRO A 32 12.67 14.40 -21.31
N GLN A 33 11.60 13.75 -20.82
CA GLN A 33 11.20 12.43 -21.32
C GLN A 33 10.62 12.51 -22.73
N LEU A 34 9.90 13.58 -23.07
CA LEU A 34 9.40 13.80 -24.43
C LEU A 34 10.55 14.01 -25.41
N VAL A 35 11.49 14.90 -25.08
CA VAL A 35 12.68 15.17 -25.92
C VAL A 35 13.50 13.90 -26.12
N GLN A 36 13.73 13.13 -25.04
CA GLN A 36 14.46 11.87 -25.15
C GLN A 36 13.73 10.83 -26.02
N ALA A 37 12.40 10.74 -25.93
CA ALA A 37 11.61 9.84 -26.75
C ALA A 37 11.69 10.22 -28.24
N GLU A 38 11.67 11.51 -28.55
CA GLU A 38 11.84 12.03 -29.92
C GLU A 38 13.25 11.75 -30.46
N GLU A 39 14.30 12.00 -29.68
CA GLU A 39 15.70 11.79 -30.11
C GLU A 39 16.07 10.32 -30.30
N SER A 40 15.48 9.42 -29.50
CA SER A 40 15.78 7.99 -29.52
C SER A 40 14.77 7.15 -30.28
N GLU A 41 13.69 7.76 -30.77
CA GLU A 41 12.52 7.09 -31.35
C GLU A 41 11.91 5.99 -30.45
N SER A 42 12.12 6.11 -29.13
CA SER A 42 11.69 5.13 -28.13
C SER A 42 10.59 5.70 -27.23
N TRP A 43 9.35 5.30 -27.52
CA TRP A 43 8.14 5.88 -26.92
C TRP A 43 7.64 5.08 -25.71
N ASP A 44 8.49 4.92 -24.70
CA ASP A 44 8.13 4.25 -23.45
C ASP A 44 7.52 5.23 -22.43
N TYR A 45 6.19 5.20 -22.29
CA TYR A 45 5.48 6.06 -21.34
C TYR A 45 5.84 5.77 -19.87
N ASN A 46 6.47 4.62 -19.57
CA ASN A 46 6.90 4.31 -18.20
C ASN A 46 8.00 5.28 -17.73
N THR A 47 8.71 5.93 -18.64
CA THR A 47 9.68 6.99 -18.31
C THR A 47 9.00 8.20 -17.65
N ILE A 48 7.83 8.61 -18.15
CA ILE A 48 6.99 9.66 -17.56
C ILE A 48 6.52 9.22 -16.18
N LEU A 49 5.97 8.01 -16.05
CA LEU A 49 5.51 7.49 -14.77
C LEU A 49 6.64 7.39 -13.73
N ALA A 50 7.83 6.98 -14.15
CA ALA A 50 9.00 6.92 -13.28
C ALA A 50 9.43 8.30 -12.80
N GLN A 51 9.43 9.31 -13.67
CA GLN A 51 9.75 10.69 -13.28
C GLN A 51 8.70 11.25 -12.32
N LEU A 52 7.41 11.03 -12.57
CA LEU A 52 6.35 11.44 -11.66
C LEU A 52 6.48 10.74 -10.29
N SER A 53 6.75 9.43 -10.28
CA SER A 53 7.03 8.72 -9.05
C SER A 53 8.25 9.29 -8.33
N ARG A 54 9.31 9.67 -9.03
CA ARG A 54 10.50 10.23 -8.38
C ARG A 54 10.23 11.59 -7.72
N VAL A 55 9.41 12.44 -8.35
CA VAL A 55 9.15 13.81 -7.89
C VAL A 55 8.06 13.85 -6.82
N TYR A 56 7.02 13.03 -6.96
CA TYR A 56 5.82 13.09 -6.12
C TYR A 56 5.71 11.97 -5.10
N ASP A 57 6.44 10.87 -5.25
CA ASP A 57 6.36 9.79 -4.27
C ASP A 57 7.10 10.19 -2.99
N ASN A 58 6.47 9.97 -1.85
CA ASN A 58 7.15 10.14 -0.56
C ASN A 58 8.09 8.94 -0.36
N PRO A 59 9.43 9.14 -0.38
CA PRO A 59 10.40 8.04 -0.24
C PRO A 59 10.25 7.31 1.11
N ASN A 60 9.73 7.99 2.13
CA ASN A 60 9.54 7.46 3.47
C ASN A 60 8.16 6.84 3.69
N LYS A 61 7.27 6.79 2.70
CA LYS A 61 5.87 6.36 2.88
C LYS A 61 5.72 4.96 3.48
N VAL A 62 6.65 4.05 3.16
CA VAL A 62 6.65 2.68 3.69
C VAL A 62 7.07 2.73 5.17
N GLN A 63 8.18 3.40 5.48
CA GLN A 63 8.64 3.59 6.85
C GLN A 63 7.58 4.27 7.72
N GLU A 64 6.96 5.36 7.23
CA GLU A 64 5.87 6.02 7.95
C GLU A 64 4.68 5.09 8.18
N ALA A 65 4.39 4.19 7.25
CA ALA A 65 3.32 3.20 7.41
C ALA A 65 3.70 2.14 8.44
N GLU A 66 4.96 1.70 8.47
CA GLU A 66 5.49 0.80 9.52
C GLU A 66 5.40 1.46 10.90
N ASP A 67 5.85 2.71 11.03
CA ASP A 67 5.78 3.47 12.28
C ASP A 67 4.32 3.62 12.74
N LYS A 68 3.41 3.94 11.82
CA LYS A 68 1.96 4.00 12.09
C LYS A 68 1.40 2.64 12.49
N LEU A 69 1.87 1.55 11.90
CA LEU A 69 1.44 0.19 12.22
C LEU A 69 1.86 -0.20 13.64
N LEU A 70 3.11 0.08 14.02
CA LEU A 70 3.66 -0.17 15.36
C LEU A 70 2.98 0.68 16.43
N ALA A 71 2.62 1.92 16.09
CA ALA A 71 1.91 2.84 16.97
C ALA A 71 0.40 2.56 17.05
N LEU A 72 -0.18 1.76 16.15
CA LEU A 72 -1.62 1.53 16.09
C LEU A 72 -2.13 0.87 17.38
N ARG A 73 -3.19 1.42 17.96
CA ARG A 73 -3.89 0.88 19.13
C ARG A 73 -5.37 0.75 18.82
N GLN A 74 -6.01 -0.29 19.36
CA GLN A 74 -7.46 -0.49 19.28
C GLN A 74 -8.19 0.66 19.98
N GLY A 75 -7.71 1.12 21.13
CA GLY A 75 -8.39 2.16 21.90
C GLY A 75 -9.83 1.78 22.22
N THR A 76 -10.77 2.65 21.84
CA THR A 76 -12.22 2.45 21.96
C THR A 76 -12.87 1.88 20.70
N ASP A 77 -12.10 1.63 19.63
CA ASP A 77 -12.63 1.05 18.40
C ASP A 77 -13.13 -0.38 18.62
N SER A 78 -14.20 -0.74 17.90
CA SER A 78 -14.61 -2.14 17.79
C SER A 78 -13.53 -2.96 17.09
N ILE A 79 -13.49 -4.26 17.38
CA ILE A 79 -12.51 -5.17 16.78
C ILE A 79 -12.53 -5.16 15.24
N PRO A 80 -13.70 -5.18 14.56
CA PRO A 80 -13.75 -5.06 13.11
C PRO A 80 -13.15 -3.75 12.57
N VAL A 81 -13.38 -2.63 13.26
CA VAL A 81 -12.79 -1.33 12.89
C VAL A 81 -11.28 -1.35 13.06
N TYR A 82 -10.79 -1.87 14.19
CA TYR A 82 -9.35 -2.01 14.43
C TYR A 82 -8.66 -2.90 13.39
N ILE A 83 -9.23 -4.07 13.07
CA ILE A 83 -8.73 -4.97 12.02
C ILE A 83 -8.65 -4.24 10.69
N SER A 84 -9.71 -3.55 10.30
CA SER A 84 -9.76 -2.83 9.02
C SER A 84 -8.68 -1.73 8.94
N LYS A 85 -8.45 -1.00 10.05
CA LYS A 85 -7.36 -0.01 10.14
C LYS A 85 -6.00 -0.68 10.05
N PHE A 86 -5.80 -1.79 10.78
CA PHE A 86 -4.55 -2.54 10.80
C PHE A 86 -4.18 -3.06 9.40
N GLU A 87 -5.10 -3.78 8.73
CA GLU A 87 -4.87 -4.37 7.41
C GLU A 87 -4.53 -3.31 6.36
N ARG A 88 -5.23 -2.17 6.41
CA ARG A 88 -4.95 -1.04 5.52
C ARG A 88 -3.54 -0.49 5.72
N ILE A 89 -3.10 -0.36 6.96
CA ILE A 89 -1.76 0.17 7.27
C ILE A 89 -0.68 -0.89 6.95
N LEU A 90 -0.94 -2.16 7.23
CA LEU A 90 -0.07 -3.29 6.88
C LEU A 90 0.19 -3.34 5.37
N TYR A 91 -0.85 -3.14 4.55
CA TYR A 91 -0.71 -3.03 3.09
C TYR A 91 0.18 -1.85 2.69
N LYS A 92 -0.01 -0.67 3.29
CA LYS A 92 0.82 0.52 3.01
C LYS A 92 2.29 0.33 3.42
N ALA A 93 2.52 -0.42 4.48
CA ALA A 93 3.84 -0.83 4.96
C ALA A 93 4.46 -1.97 4.12
N ARG A 94 3.77 -2.44 3.07
CA ARG A 94 4.17 -3.65 2.30
C ARG A 94 4.38 -4.88 3.19
N GLY A 95 3.67 -4.96 4.31
CA GLY A 95 3.82 -6.02 5.30
C GLY A 95 3.15 -7.34 4.96
N GLN A 96 2.64 -7.50 3.74
CA GLN A 96 1.95 -8.72 3.31
C GLN A 96 2.88 -9.94 3.28
N ASP A 97 4.17 -9.74 2.98
CA ASP A 97 5.16 -10.81 2.94
C ASP A 97 5.89 -11.03 4.27
N TRP A 98 5.53 -10.27 5.32
CA TRP A 98 6.15 -10.43 6.62
C TRP A 98 5.83 -11.80 7.23
N PRO A 99 6.75 -12.38 8.02
CA PRO A 99 6.46 -13.57 8.79
C PRO A 99 5.20 -13.42 9.64
N ASP A 100 4.35 -14.44 9.68
CA ASP A 100 3.09 -14.40 10.41
C ASP A 100 3.29 -14.03 11.89
N ILE A 101 4.39 -14.48 12.50
CA ILE A 101 4.75 -14.13 13.88
C ILE A 101 4.94 -12.62 14.08
N ASN A 102 5.48 -11.90 13.10
CA ASN A 102 5.64 -10.45 13.18
C ASN A 102 4.28 -9.76 13.07
N LYS A 103 3.46 -10.15 12.10
CA LYS A 103 2.09 -9.62 11.94
C LYS A 103 1.27 -9.83 13.21
N ILE A 104 1.28 -11.06 13.75
CA ILE A 104 0.57 -11.43 14.97
C ILE A 104 1.09 -10.63 16.17
N SER A 105 2.41 -10.49 16.33
CA SER A 105 2.99 -9.75 17.45
C SER A 105 2.55 -8.28 17.44
N ILE A 106 2.66 -7.60 16.30
CA ILE A 106 2.31 -6.18 16.17
C ILE A 106 0.79 -6.00 16.36
N PHE A 107 -0.02 -6.84 15.72
CA PHE A 107 -1.47 -6.83 15.86
C PHE A 107 -1.89 -7.05 17.31
N ARG A 108 -1.35 -8.08 17.97
CA ARG A 108 -1.67 -8.41 19.36
C ARG A 108 -1.28 -7.25 20.30
N ASN A 109 -0.15 -6.59 20.07
CA ASN A 109 0.30 -5.47 20.89
C ASN A 109 -0.60 -4.23 20.75
N GLY A 110 -1.27 -4.07 19.61
CA GLY A 110 -2.23 -2.99 19.42
C GLY A 110 -3.60 -3.23 20.08
N LEU A 111 -3.94 -4.47 20.43
CA LEU A 111 -5.23 -4.80 21.04
C LEU A 111 -5.41 -4.21 22.45
N SER A 112 -6.66 -3.91 22.79
CA SER A 112 -7.05 -3.48 24.13
C SER A 112 -6.69 -4.54 25.19
N HIS A 113 -6.51 -4.08 26.44
CA HIS A 113 -6.19 -4.97 27.55
C HIS A 113 -7.23 -6.08 27.72
N THR A 114 -8.52 -5.77 27.59
CA THR A 114 -9.61 -6.74 27.70
C THR A 114 -9.49 -7.88 26.69
N VAL A 115 -9.25 -7.56 25.41
CA VAL A 115 -9.11 -8.58 24.36
C VAL A 115 -7.80 -9.36 24.53
N ARG A 116 -6.70 -8.68 24.89
CA ARG A 116 -5.43 -9.36 25.19
C ARG A 116 -5.56 -10.37 26.33
N ASN A 117 -6.33 -10.06 27.37
CA ASN A 117 -6.58 -10.97 28.49
C ASN A 117 -7.44 -12.17 28.09
N ARG A 118 -8.47 -11.96 27.25
CA ARG A 118 -9.25 -13.08 26.69
C ARG A 118 -8.38 -14.00 25.81
N LEU A 119 -7.46 -13.41 25.04
CA LEU A 119 -6.51 -14.16 24.23
C LEU A 119 -5.52 -14.97 25.07
N SER A 120 -5.03 -14.45 26.19
CA SER A 120 -4.10 -15.20 27.05
C SER A 120 -4.76 -16.40 27.75
N GLN A 121 -6.08 -16.46 27.78
CA GLN A 121 -6.84 -17.60 28.30
C GLN A 121 -7.05 -18.70 27.25
N GLN A 122 -6.72 -18.45 25.98
CA GLN A 122 -6.83 -19.45 24.92
C GLN A 122 -5.66 -20.45 25.03
N LEU A 123 -5.99 -21.74 25.06
CA LEU A 123 -5.00 -22.81 25.20
C LEU A 123 -4.10 -22.94 23.96
N ASN A 124 -4.69 -22.76 22.77
CA ASN A 124 -4.01 -22.90 21.48
C ASN A 124 -4.29 -21.68 20.60
N LEU A 125 -3.29 -20.81 20.44
CA LEU A 125 -3.38 -19.67 19.51
C LEU A 125 -2.83 -20.08 18.14
N PRO A 126 -3.55 -19.75 17.03
CA PRO A 126 -3.05 -20.02 15.69
C PRO A 126 -1.73 -19.30 15.41
N GLN A 127 -0.85 -19.96 14.64
CA GLN A 127 0.42 -19.38 14.20
C GLN A 127 0.31 -18.66 12.85
N ARG A 128 -0.78 -18.89 12.11
CA ARG A 128 -1.10 -18.21 10.86
C ARG A 128 -1.87 -16.93 11.15
N TYR A 129 -1.45 -15.83 10.54
CA TYR A 129 -2.06 -14.52 10.78
C TYR A 129 -3.57 -14.49 10.49
N PRO A 130 -4.08 -15.01 9.35
CA PRO A 130 -5.52 -15.00 9.07
C PRO A 130 -6.35 -15.77 10.11
N ASP A 131 -5.84 -16.91 10.58
CA ASP A 131 -6.50 -17.71 11.61
C ASP A 131 -6.51 -17.00 12.96
N PHE A 132 -5.40 -16.32 13.31
CA PHE A 132 -5.31 -15.53 14.53
C PHE A 132 -6.33 -14.38 14.54
N VAL A 133 -6.45 -13.63 13.44
CA VAL A 133 -7.43 -12.54 13.31
C VAL A 133 -8.87 -13.05 13.47
N ARG A 134 -9.17 -14.23 12.91
CA ARG A 134 -10.49 -14.87 13.06
C ARG A 134 -10.83 -15.19 14.52
N ILE A 135 -9.88 -15.74 15.29
CA ILE A 135 -10.07 -15.98 16.73
C ILE A 135 -10.32 -14.66 17.47
N VAL A 136 -9.58 -13.60 17.14
CA VAL A 136 -9.76 -12.28 17.77
C VAL A 136 -11.16 -11.71 17.48
N GLN A 137 -11.68 -11.87 16.26
CA GLN A 137 -13.05 -11.47 15.94
C GLN A 137 -14.09 -12.26 16.75
N GLN A 138 -13.89 -13.57 16.93
CA GLN A 138 -14.81 -14.41 17.71
C GLN A 138 -14.84 -14.02 19.20
N LEU A 139 -13.71 -13.59 19.75
CA LEU A 139 -13.61 -13.13 21.15
C LEU A 139 -14.21 -11.74 21.40
N ALA A 140 -14.58 -11.03 20.33
CA ALA A 140 -15.19 -9.71 20.38
C ALA A 140 -16.73 -9.74 20.42
N GLY A 141 -17.33 -10.88 20.02
CA GLY A 141 -18.73 -11.21 20.28
C GLY A 141 -18.96 -11.59 21.73
#